data_AF-A0A3D9UP02-F1
#
_entry.id   AF-A0A3D9UP02-F1
#
_cell.length_a   1.000
_cell.length_b   1.000
_cell.length_c   1.000
_cell.angle_alpha   90.00
_cell.angle_beta   90.00
_cell.angle_gamma   90.00
#
_symmetry.space_group_name_H-M   'P 1'
#
loop_
_entity.id
_entity.type
_entity.pdbx_description
1 polymer ?
#
loop_
_entity_poly.entity_id
_entity_poly.type
_entity_poly.pdbx_seq_one_letter_code
_entity_poly.pdbx_strand_id
1 'polypeptide(L)'
;MRRLDWDTAIEAGGWDARYAIVLAVATNGNAGAAIVDTNGDGADIDFDWYERVDGTWHPMSSFNISESGSAQHAGHTAMWGRGIAGESFKAEHEGKRDATTASDTGWWLAISESTCEPNASDQR
;
A
#
# COMPACT_ATOMS: atom_id res chain seq x y z
N MET A 1 2.87 3.57 19.35
CA MET A 1 1.78 3.92 18.41
C MET A 1 1.38 2.67 17.63
N ARG A 2 0.08 2.39 17.46
CA ARG A 2 -0.43 1.18 16.80
C ARG A 2 -0.23 1.26 15.28
N ARG A 3 0.45 0.29 14.67
CA ARG A 3 0.57 0.16 13.21
C ARG A 3 -0.77 -0.33 12.64
N LEU A 4 -1.00 -0.15 11.35
CA LEU A 4 -2.10 -0.85 10.69
C LEU A 4 -1.76 -2.35 10.73
N ASP A 5 -2.68 -3.15 11.26
CA ASP A 5 -2.62 -4.61 11.28
C ASP A 5 -3.80 -5.18 10.47
N TRP A 6 -3.82 -6.50 10.26
CA TRP A 6 -4.79 -7.14 9.36
C TRP A 6 -6.23 -6.95 9.84
N ASP A 7 -6.48 -7.18 11.13
CA ASP A 7 -7.80 -7.01 11.73
C ASP A 7 -8.28 -5.55 11.60
N THR A 8 -7.38 -4.59 11.84
CA THR A 8 -7.69 -3.17 11.69
C THR A 8 -7.96 -2.78 10.24
N ALA A 9 -7.26 -3.38 9.27
CA ALA A 9 -7.51 -3.12 7.85
C ALA A 9 -8.91 -3.62 7.43
N ILE A 10 -9.30 -4.82 7.87
CA ILE A 10 -10.65 -5.35 7.64
C ILE A 10 -11.70 -4.44 8.28
N GLU A 11 -11.55 -4.10 9.56
CA GLU A 11 -12.51 -3.27 10.29
C GLU A 11 -12.62 -1.86 9.69
N ALA A 12 -11.49 -1.18 9.47
CA ALA A 12 -11.47 0.19 8.96
C ALA A 12 -11.89 0.26 7.48
N GLY A 13 -11.57 -0.75 6.68
CA GLY A 13 -11.98 -0.84 5.27
C GLY A 13 -13.47 -1.17 5.07
N GLY A 14 -14.14 -1.63 6.13
CA GLY A 14 -15.54 -2.05 6.04
C GLY A 14 -15.72 -3.40 5.34
N TRP A 15 -14.67 -4.22 5.31
CA TRP A 15 -14.69 -5.56 4.71
C TRP A 15 -15.43 -6.56 5.61
N ASP A 16 -16.09 -7.54 5.01
CA ASP A 16 -16.69 -8.64 5.76
C ASP A 16 -15.59 -9.66 6.13
N ALA A 17 -15.23 -9.69 7.41
CA ALA A 17 -14.17 -10.55 7.96
C ALA A 17 -14.38 -12.07 7.72
N ARG A 18 -15.57 -12.50 7.29
CA ARG A 18 -15.84 -13.91 6.96
C ARG A 18 -15.33 -14.30 5.58
N TYR A 19 -15.12 -13.33 4.70
CA TYR A 19 -14.80 -13.54 3.29
C TYR A 19 -13.49 -12.88 2.88
N ALA A 20 -13.26 -11.65 3.32
CA ALA A 20 -12.09 -10.89 2.92
C ALA A 20 -10.82 -11.42 3.62
N ILE A 21 -9.74 -11.55 2.86
CA ILE A 21 -8.43 -11.97 3.34
C ILE A 21 -7.44 -10.84 3.09
N VAL A 22 -6.80 -10.34 4.16
CA VAL A 22 -5.70 -9.39 4.02
C VAL A 22 -4.45 -10.14 3.59
N LEU A 23 -3.88 -9.74 2.45
CA LEU A 23 -2.72 -10.37 1.84
C LEU A 23 -1.42 -9.65 2.21
N ALA A 24 -1.47 -8.32 2.38
CA ALA A 24 -0.35 -7.52 2.82
C ALA A 24 -0.84 -6.24 3.50
N VAL A 25 -0.06 -5.71 4.46
CA VAL A 25 -0.27 -4.39 5.06
C VAL A 25 1.05 -3.64 5.13
N ALA A 26 0.98 -2.32 5.01
CA ALA A 26 2.11 -1.43 5.24
C ALA A 26 1.67 -0.18 6.01
N THR A 27 2.62 0.41 6.72
CA THR A 27 2.41 1.65 7.47
C THR A 27 3.66 2.50 7.39
N ASN A 28 3.51 3.78 7.10
CA ASN A 28 4.54 4.79 7.26
C ASN A 28 3.93 6.04 7.90
N GLY A 29 4.34 6.37 9.12
CA GLY A 29 3.76 7.47 9.89
C GLY A 29 2.24 7.31 10.07
N ASN A 30 1.49 8.28 9.54
CA ASN A 30 0.02 8.29 9.54
C ASN A 30 -0.59 7.72 8.25
N ALA A 31 0.21 7.28 7.28
CA ALA A 31 -0.26 6.60 6.09
C ALA A 31 -0.21 5.08 6.29
N GLY A 32 -1.25 4.40 5.85
CA GLY A 32 -1.36 2.95 5.86
C GLY A 32 -2.00 2.45 4.56
N ALA A 33 -1.73 1.21 4.21
CA ALA A 33 -2.40 0.57 3.09
C ALA A 33 -2.49 -0.94 3.31
N ALA A 34 -3.46 -1.56 2.65
CA ALA A 34 -3.64 -3.00 2.63
C ALA A 34 -3.91 -3.51 1.21
N ILE A 35 -3.47 -4.74 0.94
CA ILE A 35 -3.93 -5.52 -0.21
C ILE A 35 -4.90 -6.56 0.32
N VAL A 36 -6.09 -6.60 -0.25
CA VAL A 36 -7.21 -7.41 0.22
C VAL A 36 -7.71 -8.28 -0.93
N ASP A 37 -7.80 -9.57 -0.68
CA ASP A 37 -8.60 -10.48 -1.50
C ASP A 37 -10.04 -10.39 -0.99
N THR A 38 -10.92 -9.82 -1.81
CA THR A 38 -12.26 -9.40 -1.37
C THR A 38 -13.15 -10.56 -0.93
N ASN A 39 -12.96 -11.75 -1.50
CA ASN A 39 -13.77 -12.94 -1.21
C ASN A 39 -12.94 -14.20 -0.92
N GLY A 40 -11.61 -14.10 -0.90
CA GLY A 40 -10.69 -15.18 -0.57
C GLY A 40 -10.45 -16.18 -1.69
N ASP A 41 -10.84 -15.86 -2.94
CA ASP A 41 -10.68 -16.75 -4.10
C ASP A 41 -9.41 -16.48 -4.92
N GLY A 42 -8.70 -15.38 -4.60
CA GLY A 42 -7.47 -14.96 -5.26
C GLY A 42 -7.67 -14.28 -6.62
N ALA A 43 -8.90 -13.97 -7.02
CA ALA A 43 -9.23 -13.33 -8.30
C ALA A 43 -9.47 -11.82 -8.16
N ASP A 44 -10.27 -11.41 -7.18
CA ASP A 44 -10.62 -10.00 -6.95
C ASP A 44 -9.74 -9.40 -5.86
N ILE A 45 -8.62 -8.80 -6.30
CA ILE A 45 -7.62 -8.20 -5.41
C ILE A 45 -7.72 -6.68 -5.44
N ASP A 46 -7.99 -6.12 -4.27
CA ASP A 46 -8.14 -4.69 -4.04
C ASP A 46 -6.98 -4.11 -3.23
N PHE A 47 -6.71 -2.84 -3.46
CA PHE A 47 -5.82 -2.00 -2.69
C PHE A 47 -6.65 -0.98 -1.92
N ASP A 48 -6.43 -0.90 -0.61
CA ASP A 48 -7.04 0.10 0.27
C ASP A 48 -5.99 1.05 0.85
N TRP A 49 -6.24 2.35 0.74
CA TRP A 49 -5.52 3.40 1.46
C TRP A 49 -6.20 3.73 2.78
N TYR A 50 -5.40 3.96 3.81
CA TYR A 50 -5.84 4.43 5.11
C TYR A 50 -5.03 5.63 5.58
N GLU A 51 -5.70 6.54 6.28
CA GLU A 51 -5.07 7.63 7.02
C GLU A 51 -5.32 7.45 8.51
N ARG A 52 -4.30 7.79 9.32
CA ARG A 52 -4.42 7.81 10.76
C ARG A 52 -4.70 9.21 11.27
N VAL A 53 -5.88 9.41 11.85
CA VAL A 53 -6.32 10.66 12.48
C VAL A 53 -6.59 10.38 13.95
N ASP A 54 -5.98 11.18 14.84
CA ASP A 54 -6.13 11.06 16.30
C ASP A 54 -5.96 9.63 16.85
N GLY A 55 -5.04 8.87 16.23
CA GLY A 55 -4.73 7.51 16.63
C GLY A 55 -5.61 6.42 16.02
N THR A 56 -6.66 6.78 15.28
CA THR A 56 -7.62 5.87 14.63
C THR A 56 -7.36 5.82 13.12
N TRP A 57 -7.54 4.65 12.51
CA TRP A 57 -7.39 4.45 11.07
C TRP A 57 -8.73 4.68 10.36
N HIS A 58 -8.69 5.44 9.26
CA HIS A 58 -9.85 5.76 8.44
C HIS A 58 -9.58 5.35 6.98
N PRO A 59 -10.56 4.77 6.28
CA PRO A 59 -10.41 4.43 4.87
C PRO A 59 -10.41 5.70 4.02
N MET A 60 -9.58 5.72 2.99
CA MET A 60 -9.42 6.86 2.09
C MET A 60 -9.86 6.54 0.67
N SER A 61 -9.24 5.55 0.04
CA SER A 61 -9.58 5.09 -1.29
C SER A 61 -9.38 3.59 -1.42
N SER A 62 -10.15 2.98 -2.32
CA SER A 62 -10.11 1.56 -2.62
C SER A 62 -10.20 1.35 -4.13
N PHE A 63 -9.41 0.43 -4.68
CA PHE A 63 -9.43 0.09 -6.10
C PHE A 63 -8.77 -1.26 -6.39
N ASN A 64 -9.22 -1.92 -7.46
CA ASN A 64 -8.61 -3.15 -7.95
C ASN A 64 -7.17 -2.92 -8.44
N ILE A 65 -6.31 -3.93 -8.25
CA ILE A 65 -4.90 -3.87 -8.66
C ILE A 65 -4.47 -5.04 -9.52
N SER A 66 -3.44 -4.81 -10.34
CA SER A 66 -2.66 -5.87 -10.99
C SER A 66 -1.64 -6.50 -10.02
N GLU A 67 -1.00 -7.60 -10.45
CA GLU A 67 0.01 -8.34 -9.66
C GLU A 67 1.19 -7.49 -9.17
N SER A 68 1.44 -6.34 -9.80
CA SER A 68 2.37 -5.32 -9.30
C SER A 68 1.90 -3.94 -9.72
N GLY A 69 2.38 -2.92 -9.02
CA GLY A 69 2.03 -1.54 -9.32
C GLY A 69 2.43 -0.57 -8.22
N SER A 70 1.94 0.66 -8.39
CA SER A 70 2.13 1.73 -7.42
C SER A 70 0.99 2.75 -7.49
N ALA A 71 0.74 3.42 -6.39
CA ALA A 71 -0.24 4.51 -6.29
C ALA A 71 0.29 5.58 -5.34
N GLN A 72 -0.07 6.84 -5.58
CA GLN A 72 0.26 7.95 -4.68
C GLN A 72 -0.98 8.46 -3.96
N HIS A 73 -0.81 8.79 -2.69
CA HIS A 73 -1.83 9.45 -1.88
C HIS A 73 -1.18 10.34 -0.83
N ALA A 74 -1.64 11.60 -0.71
CA ALA A 74 -1.24 12.54 0.34
C ALA A 74 0.29 12.59 0.62
N GLY A 75 1.10 12.73 -0.43
CA GLY A 75 2.57 12.81 -0.30
C GLY A 75 3.26 11.49 0.04
N HIS A 76 2.57 10.36 -0.08
CA HIS A 76 3.13 9.02 0.07
C HIS A 76 2.96 8.23 -1.22
N THR A 77 3.93 7.34 -1.48
CA THR A 77 3.87 6.37 -2.57
C THR A 77 3.71 4.99 -1.95
N ALA A 78 2.68 4.25 -2.34
CA ALA A 78 2.62 2.81 -2.12
C ALA A 78 3.10 2.07 -3.35
N MET A 79 3.83 0.99 -3.13
CA MET A 79 4.20 0.03 -4.16
C MET A 79 3.83 -1.37 -3.70
N TRP A 80 3.41 -2.20 -4.64
CA TRP A 80 3.09 -3.58 -4.37
C TRP A 80 3.57 -4.51 -5.47
N GLY A 81 3.60 -5.78 -5.12
CA GLY A 81 3.89 -6.85 -6.05
C GLY A 81 3.54 -8.20 -5.46
N ARG A 82 3.47 -9.18 -6.34
CA ARG A 82 3.42 -10.59 -6.01
C ARG A 82 4.76 -11.21 -6.39
N GLY A 83 5.46 -11.80 -5.43
CA GLY A 83 6.81 -12.27 -5.67
C GLY A 83 7.30 -13.30 -4.67
N ILE A 84 8.52 -13.76 -4.88
CA ILE A 84 9.26 -14.56 -3.90
C ILE A 84 10.17 -13.67 -3.06
N ALA A 85 10.46 -14.10 -1.82
CA ALA A 85 11.38 -13.38 -0.95
C ALA A 85 12.72 -13.09 -1.66
N GLY A 86 13.19 -11.85 -1.59
CA GLY A 86 14.43 -11.39 -2.23
C GLY A 86 14.26 -10.85 -3.65
N GLU A 87 13.08 -10.96 -4.27
CA GLU A 87 12.79 -10.36 -5.57
C GLU A 87 12.70 -8.84 -5.47
N SER A 88 13.32 -8.12 -6.42
CA SER A 88 13.37 -6.66 -6.42
C SER A 88 12.39 -6.09 -7.42
N PHE A 89 11.62 -5.11 -6.97
CA PHE A 89 10.58 -4.45 -7.71
C PHE A 89 10.91 -2.98 -7.88
N LYS A 90 10.66 -2.47 -9.07
CA LYS A 90 10.83 -1.05 -9.40
C LYS A 90 9.48 -0.54 -9.86
N ALA A 91 9.04 0.56 -9.28
CA ALA A 91 7.88 1.29 -9.78
C ALA A 91 8.32 2.66 -10.27
N GLU A 92 7.76 3.08 -11.39
CA GLU A 92 7.86 4.44 -11.87
C GLU A 92 6.45 5.03 -11.96
N HIS A 93 6.19 6.10 -11.21
CA HIS A 93 4.93 6.83 -11.28
C HIS A 93 5.21 8.33 -11.28
N GLU A 94 4.70 9.05 -12.28
CA GLU A 94 4.94 10.49 -12.47
C GLU A 94 6.43 10.88 -12.48
N GLY A 95 7.29 10.02 -13.04
CA GLY A 95 8.74 10.26 -13.15
C GLY A 95 9.54 10.01 -11.87
N LYS A 96 8.88 9.63 -10.76
CA LYS A 96 9.55 9.16 -9.54
C LYS A 96 9.81 7.67 -9.64
N ARG A 97 11.05 7.26 -9.32
CA ARG A 97 11.49 5.87 -9.32
C ARG A 97 11.72 5.40 -7.90
N ASP A 98 10.89 4.47 -7.48
CA ASP A 98 11.04 3.80 -6.21
C ASP A 98 11.41 2.33 -6.46
N ALA A 99 12.21 1.76 -5.55
CA ALA A 99 12.60 0.37 -5.60
C ALA A 99 12.46 -0.27 -4.22
N THR A 100 11.99 -1.51 -4.19
CA THR A 100 11.89 -2.31 -2.96
C THR A 100 12.18 -3.77 -3.25
N THR A 101 12.39 -4.55 -2.19
CA THR A 101 12.63 -5.99 -2.26
C THR A 101 11.57 -6.69 -1.42
N ALA A 102 10.95 -7.73 -1.99
CA ALA A 102 9.99 -8.54 -1.25
C ALA A 102 10.66 -9.19 -0.04
N SER A 103 10.10 -8.97 1.15
CA SER A 103 10.61 -9.59 2.38
C SER A 103 10.11 -11.02 2.58
N ASP A 104 9.05 -11.42 1.88
CA ASP A 104 8.44 -12.75 1.96
C ASP A 104 7.86 -13.17 0.60
N THR A 105 7.41 -14.43 0.50
CA THR A 105 6.70 -14.96 -0.66
C THR A 105 5.21 -14.62 -0.60
N GLY A 106 4.64 -14.19 -1.72
CA GLY A 106 3.25 -13.77 -1.82
C GLY A 106 3.13 -12.30 -2.16
N TRP A 107 2.04 -11.67 -1.73
CA TRP A 107 1.87 -10.23 -1.89
C TRP A 107 2.74 -9.49 -0.90
N TRP A 108 3.42 -8.45 -1.38
CA TRP A 108 4.14 -7.51 -0.56
C TRP A 108 3.64 -6.10 -0.85
N LEU A 109 3.79 -5.23 0.15
CA LEU A 109 3.35 -3.85 0.10
C LEU A 109 4.35 -2.99 0.86
N ALA A 110 4.73 -1.86 0.27
CA ALA A 110 5.61 -0.88 0.88
C ALA A 110 5.04 0.52 0.71
N ILE A 111 5.26 1.39 1.71
CA ILE A 111 4.89 2.81 1.66
C ILE A 111 6.13 3.65 1.97
N SER A 112 6.48 4.54 1.05
CA SER A 112 7.52 5.55 1.21
C SER A 112 6.91 6.95 1.21
N GLU A 113 7.62 7.92 1.79
CA GLU A 113 7.31 9.32 1.52
C GLU A 113 7.65 9.60 0.05
N SER A 114 6.76 10.30 -0.65
CA SER A 114 7.02 10.72 -2.02
C SER A 114 8.04 11.87 -1.97
N THR A 115 9.32 11.59 -2.18
CA THR A 115 10.31 12.66 -2.31
C THR A 115 9.94 13.52 -3.52
N CYS A 116 9.49 14.76 -3.28
CA CYS A 116 9.63 15.80 -4.30
C CYS A 116 11.13 16.06 -4.40
N GLU A 117 11.78 15.66 -5.48
CA GLU A 117 13.00 16.38 -5.82
C GLU A 117 12.60 17.85 -6.00
N PRO A 118 13.30 18.81 -5.34
CA PRO A 118 13.07 20.21 -5.66
C PRO A 118 13.37 20.39 -7.14
N ASN A 119 12.39 20.89 -7.90
CA ASN A 119 12.56 21.22 -9.31
C ASN A 119 13.86 22.02 -9.46
N ALA A 120 14.78 21.55 -10.29
CA ALA A 120 16.06 22.21 -10.58
C ALA A 120 15.93 23.58 -11.28
N SER A 121 14.73 24.16 -11.32
CA SER A 121 14.42 25.47 -11.87
C SER A 121 14.37 26.61 -10.84
N ASP A 122 14.47 26.34 -9.53
CA ASP A 122 14.54 27.40 -8.49
C ASP A 122 15.98 27.86 -8.15
N GLN A 123 16.96 27.50 -9.00
CA GLN A 123 18.31 28.06 -8.93
C GLN A 123 18.67 28.84 -10.20
N ARG A 124 17.93 29.91 -10.54
CA ARG A 124 18.47 31.03 -11.34
C ARG A 124 17.79 32.35 -10.97
#